data_AF-A0A022RKG7-F1
#
_entry.id   AF-A0A022RKG7-F1
#
_cell.length_a   1.000
_cell.length_b   1.000
_cell.length_c   1.000
_cell.angle_alpha   90.00
_cell.angle_beta   90.00
_cell.angle_gamma   90.00
#
_symmetry.space_group_name_H-M   'P 1'
#
loop_
_entity.id
_entity.type
_entity.pdbx_description
1 polymer ?
#
loop_
_entity_poly.entity_id
_entity_poly.type
_entity_poly.pdbx_seq_one_letter_code
_entity_poly.pdbx_strand_id
1 'polypeptide(L)'
;MYILSQSLLLKFIYFFITTQLYFIQNSHGNQINCTPSSCGEIRNISYPFRLNTDPKRCGPPEYVLSCENNTTSLYLNSHKYLVHEINYTKDTIRLAIPNVTIIESFSFPKYPLFDDRFYPYYSYVQKSVPISFMSCPYPVNGSKLSEITSHCSDTKLSKMHDDARDRSP
;
A
#
# COMPACT_ATOMS: atom_id res chain seq x y z
N MET A 1 1.63 -13.82 -73.63
CA MET A 1 1.52 -14.66 -72.42
C MET A 1 2.41 -14.15 -71.28
N TYR A 2 3.71 -13.90 -71.53
CA TYR A 2 4.68 -13.45 -70.53
C TYR A 2 4.36 -12.12 -69.82
N ILE A 3 3.81 -11.14 -70.55
CA ILE A 3 3.44 -9.82 -70.01
C ILE A 3 2.24 -9.92 -69.05
N LEU A 4 1.26 -10.77 -69.38
CA LEU A 4 0.10 -11.04 -68.54
C LEU A 4 0.53 -11.76 -67.25
N SER A 5 1.40 -12.76 -67.34
CA SER A 5 1.95 -13.44 -66.15
C SER A 5 2.78 -12.49 -65.27
N GLN A 6 3.57 -11.59 -65.86
CA GLN A 6 4.37 -10.62 -65.10
C GLN A 6 3.49 -9.61 -64.35
N SER A 7 2.43 -9.09 -64.98
CA SER A 7 1.46 -8.21 -64.31
C SER A 7 0.69 -8.90 -63.19
N LEU A 8 0.41 -10.20 -63.33
CA LEU A 8 -0.25 -11.01 -62.31
C LEU A 8 0.68 -11.21 -61.10
N LEU A 9 1.95 -11.54 -61.35
CA LEU A 9 2.98 -11.68 -60.32
C LEU A 9 3.18 -10.39 -59.52
N LEU A 10 3.19 -9.23 -60.20
CA LEU A 10 3.32 -7.94 -59.52
C LEU A 10 2.17 -7.67 -58.53
N LYS A 11 0.94 -8.03 -58.91
CA LYS A 11 -0.25 -7.89 -58.05
C LYS A 11 -0.21 -8.83 -56.85
N PHE A 12 0.27 -10.07 -57.04
CA PHE A 12 0.46 -11.00 -55.92
C PHE A 12 1.51 -10.47 -54.94
N ILE A 13 2.66 -10.00 -55.43
CA ILE A 13 3.71 -9.43 -54.57
C ILE A 13 3.16 -8.22 -53.80
N TYR A 14 2.41 -7.33 -54.46
CA TYR A 14 1.77 -6.19 -53.80
C TYR A 14 0.79 -6.63 -52.70
N PHE A 15 -0.06 -7.63 -52.95
CA PHE A 15 -0.99 -8.17 -51.97
C PHE A 15 -0.27 -8.85 -50.79
N PHE A 16 0.80 -9.60 -51.05
CA PHE A 16 1.61 -10.18 -49.98
C PHE A 16 2.31 -9.09 -49.14
N ILE A 17 2.83 -8.03 -49.75
CA ILE A 17 3.45 -6.93 -49.02
C ILE A 17 2.41 -6.20 -48.15
N THR A 18 1.22 -5.87 -48.69
CA THR A 18 0.19 -5.15 -47.91
C THR A 18 -0.39 -6.00 -46.78
N THR A 19 -0.59 -7.30 -47.00
CA THR A 19 -1.03 -8.22 -45.94
C THR A 19 0.02 -8.36 -44.84
N GLN A 20 1.30 -8.52 -45.19
CA GLN A 20 2.37 -8.57 -44.19
C GLN A 20 2.50 -7.26 -43.40
N LEU A 21 2.41 -6.10 -44.06
CA LEU A 21 2.40 -4.80 -43.39
C LEU A 21 1.21 -4.64 -42.42
N TYR A 22 0.03 -5.14 -42.81
CA TYR A 22 -1.16 -5.16 -41.96
C TYR A 22 -0.99 -6.05 -40.72
N PHE A 23 -0.36 -7.22 -40.85
CA PHE A 23 -0.06 -8.09 -39.71
C PHE A 23 1.00 -7.52 -38.78
N ILE A 24 2.04 -6.84 -39.31
CA ILE A 24 3.07 -6.20 -38.47
C ILE A 24 2.44 -5.13 -37.57
N GLN A 25 1.52 -4.31 -38.10
CA GLN A 25 0.79 -3.31 -37.31
C GLN A 25 -0.05 -3.93 -36.17
N ASN A 26 -0.67 -5.09 -36.40
CA ASN A 26 -1.46 -5.80 -35.39
C ASN A 26 -0.62 -6.63 -34.42
N SER A 27 0.63 -6.97 -34.78
CA SER A 27 1.56 -7.75 -33.95
C SER A 27 2.41 -6.90 -33.01
N HIS A 28 2.46 -5.57 -33.22
CA HIS A 28 2.86 -4.62 -32.20
C HIS A 28 1.76 -4.52 -31.13
N GLY A 29 1.50 -5.63 -30.42
CA GLY A 29 0.89 -5.54 -29.10
C GLY A 29 1.78 -4.61 -28.31
N ASN A 30 1.28 -3.40 -28.03
CA ASN A 30 2.03 -2.35 -27.34
C ASN A 30 2.90 -3.00 -26.26
N GLN A 31 4.22 -2.92 -26.42
CA GLN A 31 5.16 -3.19 -25.34
C GLN A 31 4.97 -2.06 -24.32
N ILE A 32 3.84 -2.07 -23.60
CA ILE A 32 3.64 -1.25 -22.41
C ILE A 32 4.66 -1.73 -21.37
N ASN A 33 5.74 -0.95 -21.30
CA ASN A 33 6.78 -1.15 -20.33
C ASN A 33 6.24 -0.74 -18.97
N CYS A 34 6.44 -1.57 -17.95
CA CYS A 34 6.09 -1.27 -16.57
C CYS A 34 7.25 -0.49 -15.93
N THR A 35 7.50 0.70 -16.46
CA THR A 35 8.49 1.63 -15.88
C THR A 35 8.00 2.06 -14.50
N PRO A 36 8.89 2.12 -13.49
CA PRO A 36 8.48 2.55 -12.16
C PRO A 36 7.86 3.94 -12.16
N SER A 37 6.75 4.07 -11.44
CA SER A 37 6.00 5.31 -11.26
C SER A 37 6.37 5.99 -9.94
N SER A 38 5.91 7.23 -9.73
CA SER A 38 6.18 7.99 -8.51
C SER A 38 4.98 8.83 -8.08
N CYS A 39 4.78 8.99 -6.76
CA CYS A 39 3.79 9.89 -6.18
C CYS A 39 4.28 10.43 -4.82
N GLY A 40 4.40 11.75 -4.71
CA GLY A 40 4.90 12.40 -3.49
C GLY A 40 6.31 11.92 -3.13
N GLU A 41 6.48 11.48 -1.88
CA GLU A 41 7.76 10.94 -1.37
C GLU A 41 8.06 9.52 -1.88
N ILE A 42 7.07 8.80 -2.40
CA ILE A 42 7.27 7.44 -2.94
C ILE A 42 7.72 7.56 -4.40
N ARG A 43 9.03 7.46 -4.64
CA ARG A 43 9.65 7.69 -5.97
C ARG A 43 9.77 6.45 -6.86
N ASN A 44 9.70 5.26 -6.28
CA ASN A 44 9.92 3.99 -6.99
C ASN A 44 8.75 3.03 -6.75
N ILE A 45 7.63 3.26 -7.44
CA ILE A 45 6.45 2.39 -7.41
C ILE A 45 6.57 1.41 -8.57
N SER A 46 6.77 0.14 -8.27
CA SER A 46 7.01 -0.94 -9.22
C SER A 46 6.43 -2.23 -8.70
N TYR A 47 6.37 -3.26 -9.55
CA TYR A 47 5.82 -4.56 -9.21
C TYR A 47 6.29 -5.05 -7.83
N PRO A 48 5.39 -5.51 -6.94
CA PRO A 48 3.97 -5.79 -7.19
C PRO A 48 3.04 -4.57 -7.14
N PHE A 49 3.51 -3.43 -6.62
CA PHE A 49 2.71 -2.23 -6.50
C PHE A 49 2.60 -1.49 -7.82
N ARG A 50 1.46 -0.84 -8.04
CA ARG A 50 1.26 0.06 -9.17
C ARG A 50 0.31 1.18 -8.81
N LEU A 51 0.43 2.33 -9.45
CA LEU A 51 -0.59 3.36 -9.37
C LEU A 51 -1.87 2.93 -10.09
N ASN A 52 -3.00 3.52 -9.72
CA ASN A 52 -4.27 3.37 -10.43
C ASN A 52 -4.20 3.88 -11.89
N THR A 53 -3.29 4.81 -12.18
CA THR A 53 -2.97 5.31 -13.53
C THR A 53 -2.06 4.39 -14.33
N ASP A 54 -1.36 3.47 -13.66
CA ASP A 54 -0.45 2.54 -14.33
C ASP A 54 -1.24 1.44 -15.06
N PRO A 55 -0.70 0.87 -16.15
CA PRO A 55 -1.33 -0.22 -16.86
C PRO A 55 -1.65 -1.40 -15.95
N LYS A 56 -2.86 -1.97 -16.09
CA LYS A 56 -3.34 -3.08 -15.23
C LYS A 56 -2.40 -4.28 -15.19
N ARG A 57 -1.63 -4.52 -16.25
CA ARG A 57 -0.66 -5.62 -16.34
C ARG A 57 0.61 -5.42 -15.51
N CYS A 58 0.84 -4.23 -14.98
CA CYS A 58 2.05 -3.89 -14.22
C CYS A 58 1.95 -4.24 -12.73
N GLY A 59 0.80 -4.74 -12.28
CA GLY A 59 0.62 -5.16 -10.90
C GLY A 59 -0.78 -5.71 -10.64
N PRO A 60 -0.90 -6.68 -9.72
CA PRO A 60 -2.18 -7.23 -9.27
C PRO A 60 -3.15 -6.16 -8.75
N PRO A 61 -4.47 -6.39 -8.83
CA PRO A 61 -5.49 -5.43 -8.37
C PRO A 61 -5.44 -5.15 -6.86
N GLU A 62 -4.92 -6.07 -6.04
CA GLU A 62 -4.80 -5.94 -4.59
C GLU A 62 -3.68 -4.97 -4.16
N TYR A 63 -2.72 -4.70 -5.04
CA TYR A 63 -1.54 -3.87 -4.78
C TYR A 63 -1.62 -2.50 -5.47
N VAL A 64 -2.84 -2.06 -5.79
CA VAL A 64 -3.08 -0.76 -6.43
C VAL A 64 -3.01 0.35 -5.39
N LEU A 65 -2.17 1.33 -5.70
CA LEU A 65 -2.00 2.55 -4.94
C LEU A 65 -2.76 3.70 -5.61
N SER A 66 -3.38 4.55 -4.79
CA SER A 66 -3.98 5.80 -5.21
C SER A 66 -3.04 6.96 -4.92
N CYS A 67 -2.92 7.90 -5.86
CA CYS A 67 -2.17 9.14 -5.70
C CYS A 67 -3.13 10.33 -5.74
N GLU A 68 -3.32 11.02 -4.62
CA GLU A 68 -4.19 12.18 -4.51
C GLU A 68 -3.41 13.32 -3.85
N ASN A 69 -3.32 14.50 -4.47
CA ASN A 69 -2.60 15.66 -3.93
C ASN A 69 -1.17 15.33 -3.44
N ASN A 70 -0.38 14.62 -4.26
CA ASN A 70 0.96 14.13 -3.91
C ASN A 70 1.01 13.18 -2.69
N THR A 71 -0.13 12.64 -2.27
CA THR A 71 -0.21 11.68 -1.16
C THR A 71 -0.52 10.30 -1.72
N THR A 72 0.37 9.35 -1.44
CA THR A 72 0.19 7.94 -1.81
C THR A 72 -0.66 7.24 -0.75
N SER A 73 -1.67 6.49 -1.18
CA SER A 73 -2.55 5.72 -0.31
C SER A 73 -2.85 4.33 -0.85
N LEU A 74 -3.16 3.40 0.04
CA LEU A 74 -3.56 2.04 -0.24
C LEU A 74 -4.92 1.78 0.42
N TYR A 75 -5.82 1.10 -0.28
CA TYR A 75 -7.09 0.67 0.29
C TYR A 75 -6.99 -0.80 0.69
N LEU A 76 -7.23 -1.10 1.96
CA LEU A 76 -7.34 -2.45 2.48
C LEU A 76 -8.72 -2.60 3.12
N ASN A 77 -9.51 -3.59 2.70
CA ASN A 77 -10.86 -3.85 3.20
C ASN A 77 -11.73 -2.57 3.28
N SER A 78 -11.72 -1.78 2.20
CA SER A 78 -12.45 -0.50 2.07
C SER A 78 -11.96 0.63 2.97
N HIS A 79 -10.82 0.47 3.64
CA HIS A 79 -10.22 1.50 4.48
C HIS A 79 -8.97 2.07 3.84
N LYS A 80 -8.88 3.40 3.86
CA LYS A 80 -7.75 4.15 3.32
C LYS A 80 -6.60 4.17 4.33
N TYR A 81 -5.42 3.80 3.87
CA TYR A 81 -4.16 3.93 4.62
C TYR A 81 -3.20 4.80 3.82
N LEU A 82 -2.46 5.67 4.50
CA LEU A 82 -1.39 6.47 3.90
C LEU A 82 -0.12 5.62 3.80
N VAL A 83 0.53 5.63 2.64
CA VAL A 83 1.78 4.90 2.42
C VAL A 83 2.94 5.81 2.77
N HIS A 84 3.72 5.41 3.78
CA HIS A 84 4.93 6.13 4.19
C HIS A 84 6.20 5.58 3.56
N GLU A 85 6.26 4.26 3.34
CA GLU A 85 7.45 3.61 2.81
C GLU A 85 7.08 2.30 2.11
N ILE A 86 7.77 2.02 1.01
CA ILE A 86 7.80 0.71 0.36
C ILE A 86 9.26 0.27 0.34
N ASN A 87 9.55 -0.86 0.98
CA ASN A 87 10.89 -1.40 1.06
C ASN A 87 10.96 -2.73 0.30
N TYR A 88 11.47 -2.69 -0.93
CA TYR A 88 11.60 -3.87 -1.79
C TYR A 88 12.70 -4.84 -1.36
N THR A 89 13.67 -4.39 -0.56
CA THR A 89 14.73 -5.30 -0.04
C THR A 89 14.20 -6.19 1.06
N LYS A 90 13.26 -5.68 1.86
CA LYS A 90 12.67 -6.38 3.01
C LYS A 90 11.25 -6.90 2.74
N ASP A 91 10.72 -6.63 1.55
CA ASP A 91 9.33 -6.94 1.17
C ASP A 91 8.30 -6.37 2.16
N THR A 92 8.53 -5.16 2.66
CA THR A 92 7.63 -4.50 3.64
C THR A 92 7.03 -3.21 3.10
N ILE A 93 5.78 -2.93 3.49
CA ILE A 93 5.13 -1.63 3.31
C ILE A 93 4.80 -1.04 4.69
N ARG A 94 5.05 0.26 4.86
CA ARG A 94 4.72 0.99 6.08
C ARG A 94 3.51 1.88 5.84
N LEU A 95 2.45 1.64 6.61
CA LEU A 95 1.17 2.29 6.49
C LEU A 95 0.87 3.16 7.72
N ALA A 96 0.16 4.26 7.52
CA ALA A 96 -0.42 5.07 8.59
C ALA A 96 -1.93 5.22 8.40
N ILE A 97 -2.64 5.32 9.52
CA ILE A 97 -4.07 5.62 9.52
C ILE A 97 -4.21 7.14 9.29
N PRO A 98 -4.98 7.58 8.26
CA PRO A 98 -5.24 8.99 8.05
C PRO A 98 -6.09 9.55 9.20
N ASN A 99 -5.83 10.80 9.59
CA ASN A 99 -6.66 11.57 10.52
C ASN A 99 -6.96 10.85 11.85
N VAL A 100 -5.94 10.32 12.52
CA VAL A 100 -6.11 9.84 13.91
C VAL A 100 -6.41 11.05 14.79
N THR A 101 -7.69 11.28 15.06
CA THR A 101 -8.09 12.14 16.18
C THR A 101 -7.61 11.44 17.44
N ILE A 102 -6.57 11.99 18.05
CA ILE A 102 -6.20 11.66 19.43
C ILE A 102 -7.39 12.12 20.25
N ILE A 103 -8.34 11.22 20.50
CA ILE A 103 -9.44 11.47 21.42
C ILE A 103 -8.76 11.76 22.74
N GLU A 104 -8.91 12.99 23.22
CA GLU A 104 -8.33 13.53 24.44
C GLU A 104 -8.39 12.51 25.56
N SER A 105 -7.29 11.79 25.77
CA SER A 105 -7.14 10.85 26.87
C SER A 105 -5.67 10.54 26.94
N PHE A 106 -5.01 10.98 28.00
CA PHE A 106 -3.68 10.55 28.45
C PHE A 106 -3.62 9.05 28.80
N SER A 107 -4.52 8.25 28.23
CA SER A 107 -4.59 6.81 28.39
C SER A 107 -3.90 6.17 27.20
N PHE A 108 -3.02 5.22 27.47
CA PHE A 108 -2.51 4.31 26.46
C PHE A 108 -3.65 3.83 25.56
N PRO A 109 -3.43 3.67 24.24
CA PRO A 109 -4.38 2.95 23.42
C PRO A 109 -4.58 1.59 24.09
N LYS A 110 -5.79 1.37 24.62
CA LYS A 110 -6.12 0.22 25.51
C LYS A 110 -5.93 -1.14 24.83
N TYR A 111 -5.62 -1.11 23.55
CA TYR A 111 -5.34 -2.25 22.69
C TYR A 111 -4.19 -1.80 21.77
N PRO A 112 -3.28 -2.70 21.34
CA PRO A 112 -2.62 -2.47 20.07
C PRO A 112 -3.71 -2.10 19.08
N LEU A 113 -3.42 -1.31 18.05
CA LEU A 113 -4.31 -1.21 16.90
C LEU A 113 -4.33 -2.58 16.20
N PHE A 114 -4.85 -3.62 16.87
CA PHE A 114 -5.43 -4.82 16.32
C PHE A 114 -6.67 -4.33 15.61
N ASP A 115 -6.37 -3.79 14.45
CA ASP A 115 -7.35 -3.24 13.58
C ASP A 115 -8.02 -4.43 12.91
N ASP A 116 -9.22 -4.80 13.36
CA ASP A 116 -10.05 -5.84 12.75
C ASP A 116 -10.23 -5.61 11.23
N ARG A 117 -9.96 -4.39 10.75
CA ARG A 117 -9.86 -4.03 9.32
C ARG A 117 -8.76 -4.79 8.58
N PHE A 118 -7.79 -5.42 9.25
CA PHE A 118 -6.76 -6.26 8.60
C PHE A 118 -7.09 -7.75 8.63
N TYR A 119 -8.05 -8.19 9.47
CA TYR A 119 -8.38 -9.60 9.68
C TYR A 119 -8.64 -10.41 8.38
N PRO A 120 -9.31 -9.85 7.35
CA PRO A 120 -9.51 -10.56 6.07
C PRO A 120 -8.27 -10.68 5.16
N TYR A 121 -7.23 -9.87 5.38
CA TYR A 121 -6.02 -9.84 4.52
C TYR A 121 -4.85 -10.67 5.09
N TYR A 122 -4.98 -11.13 6.35
CA TYR A 122 -3.94 -11.82 7.12
C TYR A 122 -3.58 -13.24 6.66
N SER A 123 -4.29 -13.83 5.68
CA SER A 123 -3.89 -15.16 5.18
C SER A 123 -2.68 -15.13 4.25
N TYR A 124 -2.33 -13.97 3.66
CA TYR A 124 -1.23 -13.83 2.69
C TYR A 124 -0.14 -12.82 3.08
N VAL A 125 -0.41 -11.88 4.00
CA VAL A 125 0.60 -10.90 4.43
C VAL A 125 1.38 -11.42 5.63
N GLN A 126 2.68 -11.60 5.43
CA GLN A 126 3.65 -11.90 6.47
C GLN A 126 3.51 -10.93 7.65
N LYS A 127 3.49 -11.46 8.88
CA LYS A 127 3.52 -10.78 10.20
C LYS A 127 3.61 -9.24 10.13
N SER A 128 2.46 -8.56 10.07
CA SER A 128 2.43 -7.11 10.31
C SER A 128 2.71 -6.81 11.78
N VAL A 129 3.58 -5.83 12.02
CA VAL A 129 3.93 -5.35 13.36
C VAL A 129 3.30 -3.96 13.53
N PRO A 130 2.25 -3.80 14.37
CA PRO A 130 1.70 -2.49 14.64
C PRO A 130 2.73 -1.66 15.42
N ILE A 131 2.95 -0.41 14.99
CA ILE A 131 3.81 0.56 15.69
C ILE A 131 2.90 1.70 16.14
N SER A 132 2.89 1.98 17.44
CA SER A 132 2.16 3.10 18.03
C SER A 132 3.14 4.08 18.64
N PHE A 133 2.97 5.36 18.32
CA PHE A 133 3.72 6.45 18.92
C PHE A 133 2.88 7.10 20.02
N MET A 134 3.51 7.43 21.14
CA MET A 134 2.88 8.12 22.27
C MET A 134 3.75 9.30 22.68
N SER A 135 3.11 10.44 22.95
CA SER A 135 3.77 11.61 23.50
C SER A 135 3.88 11.47 25.01
N CYS A 136 5.09 11.62 25.56
CA CYS A 136 5.31 11.64 27.00
C CYS A 136 5.39 13.10 27.49
N PRO A 137 4.74 13.46 28.62
CA PRO A 137 4.83 14.81 29.19
C PRO A 137 6.23 15.15 29.75
N TYR A 138 7.09 14.14 29.95
CA TYR A 138 8.45 14.28 30.46
C TYR A 138 9.46 13.56 29.55
N PRO A 139 10.71 14.05 29.44
CA PRO A 139 11.75 13.44 28.61
C PRO A 139 12.18 12.08 29.17
N VAL A 140 12.18 11.06 28.33
CA VAL A 140 12.61 9.70 28.70
C VAL A 140 14.13 9.57 28.49
N ASN A 141 14.90 9.43 29.57
CA ASN A 141 16.32 9.12 29.52
C ASN A 141 16.53 7.60 29.40
N GLY A 142 16.52 7.09 28.18
CA GLY A 142 16.83 5.68 27.90
C GLY A 142 17.15 5.44 26.43
N SER A 143 18.30 4.81 26.15
CA SER A 143 18.75 4.46 24.79
C SER A 143 18.15 3.15 24.26
N LYS A 144 17.17 2.56 24.97
CA LYS A 144 16.66 1.22 24.69
C LYS A 144 15.13 1.26 24.65
N LEU A 145 14.56 0.94 23.48
CA LEU A 145 13.13 0.72 23.26
C LEU A 145 12.67 -0.51 24.05
N SER A 146 12.55 -0.37 25.37
CA SER A 146 12.14 -1.41 26.31
C SER A 146 10.86 -0.93 26.97
N GLU A 147 9.79 -1.71 26.82
CA GLU A 147 8.50 -1.64 27.55
C GLU A 147 8.31 -0.39 28.43
N ILE A 148 7.91 0.74 27.82
CA ILE A 148 7.45 1.93 28.55
C ILE A 148 6.00 1.71 29.07
N THR A 149 5.54 0.47 29.19
CA THR A 149 4.22 0.13 29.73
C THR A 149 4.17 0.29 31.25
N SER A 150 5.29 0.13 31.96
CA SER A 150 5.31 0.23 33.43
C SER A 150 5.40 1.66 33.95
N HIS A 151 5.98 2.59 33.19
CA HIS A 151 6.27 3.95 33.68
C HIS A 151 5.15 4.99 33.49
N CYS A 152 4.14 4.72 32.66
CA CYS A 152 2.94 5.61 32.59
C CYS A 152 1.67 4.94 33.13
N SER A 153 1.79 3.78 33.78
CA SER A 153 0.68 3.17 34.52
C SER A 153 0.56 3.87 35.87
N ASP A 154 -0.26 4.91 35.92
CA ASP A 154 -0.62 5.58 37.17
C ASP A 154 -1.10 4.54 38.20
N THR A 155 -0.36 4.42 39.31
CA THR A 155 -0.71 3.69 40.54
C THR A 155 -1.99 4.23 41.24
N LYS A 156 -2.84 4.98 40.53
CA LYS A 156 -4.05 5.60 41.07
C LYS A 156 -5.29 4.70 40.95
N LEU A 157 -5.25 3.65 40.15
CA LEU A 157 -6.38 2.71 40.01
C LEU A 157 -6.50 1.70 41.17
N SER A 158 -5.46 1.52 42.00
CA SER A 158 -5.54 0.65 43.17
C SER A 158 -6.21 1.29 44.39
N LYS A 159 -6.54 2.60 44.35
CA LYS A 159 -7.17 3.30 45.49
C LYS A 159 -8.67 3.57 45.34
N MET A 160 -9.26 3.38 44.15
CA MET A 160 -10.71 3.57 43.96
C MET A 160 -11.53 2.29 44.15
N HIS A 161 -10.89 1.12 44.23
CA HIS A 161 -11.61 -0.15 44.46
C HIS A 161 -11.84 -0.47 45.94
N ASP A 162 -11.07 0.13 46.85
CA ASP A 162 -11.20 -0.12 48.30
C ASP A 162 -12.20 0.81 48.99
N ASP A 163 -12.54 1.96 48.41
CA ASP A 163 -13.45 2.95 49.03
C ASP A 163 -14.94 2.74 48.66
N ALA A 164 -15.23 1.89 47.67
CA ALA A 164 -16.60 1.60 47.22
C ALA A 164 -17.29 0.46 47.99
N ARG A 165 -16.61 -0.17 48.96
CA ARG A 165 -17.15 -1.29 49.75
C ARG A 165 -17.61 -0.92 51.16
N ASP A 166 -17.38 0.31 51.62
CA ASP A 166 -17.68 0.74 53.00
C ASP A 166 -18.81 1.77 53.12
N ARG A 167 -19.64 1.90 52.07
CA ARG A 167 -20.81 2.79 52.12
C ARG A 167 -22.00 2.17 51.40
N SER A 168 -22.63 1.20 52.05
CA SER A 168 -24.02 0.85 51.83
C SER A 168 -24.65 0.52 53.19
N PRO A 169 -25.90 0.98 53.44
CA PRO A 169 -26.49 1.11 54.76
C PRO A 169 -26.83 -0.22 55.45
#